data_AF-A0A937VNQ7-F1
#
_entry.id   AF-A0A937VNQ7-F1
#
_cell.length_a   1.000
_cell.length_b   1.000
_cell.length_c   1.000
_cell.angle_alpha   90.00
_cell.angle_beta   90.00
_cell.angle_gamma   90.00
#
_symmetry.space_group_name_H-M   'P 1'
#
loop_
_entity.id
_entity.type
_entity.pdbx_description
1 polymer ?
#
loop_
_entity_poly.entity_id
_entity_poly.type
_entity_poly.pdbx_seq_one_letter_code
_entity_poly.pdbx_strand_id
1 'polypeptide(L)'
;MKLITEPPEEVAWRWLVDCLTIPAQGYWASHFDFNVIRSRSAALIGYDKAAEMAANIVLPFASAWSRISCAPKLEYKTAKIYLHLPKPADNELTRYMRQQLLITPGTCRTACHQQGLLHIFKSYCRYRDCASCPISAN
;
A
#
# COMPACT_ATOMS: atom_id res chain seq x y z
N MET A 1 13.03 -5.51 12.62
CA MET A 1 13.09 -4.40 11.64
C MET A 1 14.04 -4.63 10.46
N LYS A 2 14.71 -5.79 10.38
CA LYS A 2 15.59 -6.18 9.26
C LYS A 2 14.96 -5.98 7.87
N LEU A 3 13.68 -6.34 7.71
CA LEU A 3 12.89 -6.13 6.49
C LEU A 3 12.95 -4.70 5.93
N ILE A 4 13.07 -3.70 6.80
CA ILE A 4 13.17 -2.29 6.41
C ILE A 4 14.63 -1.85 6.31
N THR A 5 15.50 -2.28 7.23
CA THR A 5 16.87 -1.76 7.36
C THR A 5 17.88 -2.37 6.39
N GLU A 6 17.67 -3.59 5.90
CA GLU A 6 18.62 -4.33 5.06
C GLU A 6 18.71 -3.89 3.58
N PRO A 7 17.61 -3.60 2.85
CA PRO A 7 17.71 -3.40 1.41
C PRO A 7 18.35 -2.05 1.02
N PRO A 8 19.00 -1.92 -0.14
CA PRO A 8 19.38 -0.63 -0.71
C PRO A 8 18.15 0.27 -0.91
N GLU A 9 18.30 1.59 -0.77
CA GLU A 9 17.16 2.54 -0.82
C GLU A 9 16.37 2.45 -2.13
N GLU A 10 17.06 2.28 -3.27
CA GLU A 10 16.46 2.27 -4.62
C GLU A 10 15.46 1.13 -4.83
N VAL A 11 15.67 0.01 -4.15
CA VAL A 11 14.86 -1.22 -4.31
C VAL A 11 14.11 -1.58 -3.03
N ALA A 12 14.12 -0.72 -2.01
CA ALA A 12 13.64 -1.04 -0.67
C ALA A 12 12.15 -1.41 -0.62
N TRP A 13 11.29 -0.73 -1.38
CA TRP A 13 9.87 -1.08 -1.43
C TRP A 13 9.65 -2.42 -2.12
N ARG A 14 10.40 -2.72 -3.18
CA ARG A 14 10.29 -3.96 -3.93
C ARG A 14 10.75 -5.14 -3.08
N TRP A 15 11.90 -4.98 -2.42
CA TRP A 15 12.39 -5.95 -1.44
C TRP A 15 11.34 -6.27 -0.38
N LEU A 16 10.73 -5.24 0.21
CA LEU A 16 9.70 -5.42 1.22
C LEU A 16 8.50 -6.25 0.69
N VAL A 17 8.03 -5.94 -0.51
CA VAL A 17 6.90 -6.67 -1.13
C VAL A 17 7.30 -8.11 -1.49
N ASP A 18 8.50 -8.31 -2.03
CA ASP A 18 9.02 -9.63 -2.38
C ASP A 18 9.17 -10.52 -1.14
N CYS A 19 9.64 -9.97 -0.01
CA CYS A 19 9.72 -10.69 1.27
C CYS A 19 8.35 -11.09 1.85
N LEU A 20 7.27 -10.40 1.46
CA LEU A 20 5.90 -10.70 1.90
C LEU A 20 5.16 -11.62 0.92
N THR A 21 5.73 -11.86 -0.27
CA THR A 21 5.12 -12.71 -1.29
C THR A 21 5.34 -14.17 -0.92
N ILE A 22 4.26 -14.94 -0.87
CA ILE A 22 4.28 -16.36 -0.48
C ILE A 22 3.76 -17.19 -1.64
N PRO A 23 4.59 -18.07 -2.25
CA PRO A 23 4.14 -18.94 -3.32
C PRO A 23 3.07 -19.91 -2.82
N ALA A 24 2.16 -20.34 -3.69
CA ALA A 24 1.22 -21.37 -3.30
C ALA A 24 1.88 -22.74 -3.17
N GLN A 25 1.38 -23.50 -2.20
CA GLN A 25 1.87 -24.83 -1.85
C GLN A 25 0.70 -25.79 -1.66
N GLY A 26 0.94 -27.08 -1.88
CA GLY A 26 -0.08 -28.12 -1.74
C GLY A 26 -1.24 -27.92 -2.72
N TYR A 27 -2.47 -28.06 -2.22
CA TYR A 27 -3.70 -27.96 -3.01
C TYR A 27 -3.78 -26.68 -3.86
N TRP A 28 -3.46 -25.54 -3.25
CA TRP A 28 -3.55 -24.21 -3.86
C TRP A 28 -2.44 -23.93 -4.90
N ALA A 29 -1.43 -24.80 -5.02
CA ALA A 29 -0.42 -24.67 -6.07
C ALA A 29 -1.00 -24.94 -7.47
N SER A 30 -2.07 -25.74 -7.56
CA SER A 30 -2.74 -26.11 -8.81
C SER A 30 -4.21 -25.71 -8.88
N HIS A 31 -4.77 -25.15 -7.81
CA HIS A 31 -6.17 -24.76 -7.71
C HIS A 31 -6.30 -23.30 -7.28
N PHE A 32 -7.22 -22.54 -7.88
CA PHE A 32 -7.54 -21.19 -7.42
C PHE A 32 -8.85 -21.12 -6.62
N ASP A 33 -9.69 -22.12 -6.77
CA ASP A 33 -10.92 -22.37 -6.01
C ASP A 33 -11.07 -23.88 -5.86
N PHE A 34 -12.00 -24.34 -5.03
CA PHE A 34 -12.23 -25.76 -4.80
C PHE A 34 -12.54 -26.47 -6.12
N ASN A 35 -11.66 -27.40 -6.47
CA ASN A 35 -11.69 -28.26 -7.65
C ASN A 35 -11.59 -27.49 -8.97
N VAL A 36 -11.21 -26.21 -8.94
CA VAL A 36 -10.95 -25.43 -10.15
C VAL A 36 -9.45 -25.36 -10.40
N ILE A 37 -9.00 -26.23 -11.31
CA ILE A 37 -7.60 -26.39 -11.69
C ILE A 37 -7.14 -25.19 -12.53
N ARG A 38 -5.89 -24.76 -12.33
CA ARG A 38 -5.27 -23.68 -13.10
C ARG A 38 -4.03 -24.18 -13.83
N SER A 39 -3.77 -23.60 -15.00
CA SER A 39 -2.59 -23.89 -15.82
C SER A 39 -1.29 -23.24 -15.31
N ARG A 40 -1.39 -22.29 -14.37
CA ARG A 40 -0.23 -21.60 -13.76
C ARG A 40 -0.38 -21.53 -12.26
N SER A 41 0.70 -21.83 -11.55
CA SER A 41 0.77 -21.74 -10.09
C SER A 41 0.47 -20.32 -9.61
N ALA A 42 -0.35 -20.21 -8.58
CA ALA A 42 -0.68 -18.94 -7.93
C ALA A 42 0.24 -18.69 -6.72
N ALA A 43 0.15 -17.50 -6.14
CA ALA A 43 0.74 -17.19 -4.85
C ALA A 43 -0.37 -17.20 -3.78
N LEU A 44 -0.09 -17.72 -2.58
CA LEU A 44 -0.97 -17.57 -1.41
C LEU A 44 -1.04 -16.11 -0.99
N ILE A 45 0.10 -15.42 -1.03
CA ILE A 45 0.18 -13.96 -0.93
C ILE A 45 0.88 -13.49 -2.19
N GLY A 46 0.10 -12.98 -3.14
CA GLY A 46 0.63 -12.36 -4.35
C GLY A 46 1.09 -10.91 -4.12
N TYR A 47 1.71 -10.34 -5.15
CA TYR A 47 2.23 -8.98 -5.14
C TYR A 47 1.24 -7.94 -4.60
N ASP A 48 0.00 -7.93 -5.11
CA ASP A 48 -1.00 -6.93 -4.70
C ASP A 48 -1.31 -7.03 -3.22
N LYS A 49 -1.46 -8.26 -2.69
CA LYS A 49 -1.74 -8.46 -1.27
C LYS A 49 -0.54 -8.13 -0.39
N ALA A 50 0.66 -8.47 -0.83
CA ALA A 50 1.91 -8.10 -0.16
C ALA A 50 2.08 -6.57 -0.11
N ALA A 51 1.78 -5.85 -1.19
CA ALA A 51 1.81 -4.39 -1.23
C ALA A 51 0.77 -3.76 -0.29
N GLU A 52 -0.45 -4.32 -0.22
CA GLU A 52 -1.45 -3.91 0.76
C GLU A 52 -0.99 -4.10 2.21
N MET A 53 -0.37 -5.24 2.51
CA MET A 53 0.18 -5.53 3.85
C MET A 53 1.33 -4.59 4.19
N ALA A 54 2.21 -4.30 3.23
CA ALA A 54 3.29 -3.34 3.40
C ALA A 54 2.73 -1.96 3.78
N ALA A 55 1.76 -1.46 3.00
CA ALA A 55 1.16 -0.14 3.20
C ALA A 55 0.34 -0.01 4.49
N ASN A 56 -0.44 -1.03 4.84
CA ASN A 56 -1.41 -0.94 5.94
C ASN A 56 -0.93 -1.55 7.27
N ILE A 57 0.12 -2.37 7.25
CA ILE A 57 0.57 -3.12 8.44
C ILE A 57 2.05 -2.84 8.70
N VAL A 58 2.93 -3.23 7.78
CA VAL A 58 4.38 -3.25 8.05
C VAL A 58 4.96 -1.84 8.21
N LEU A 59 4.65 -0.92 7.29
CA LEU A 59 5.18 0.44 7.33
C LEU A 59 4.60 1.25 8.51
N PRO A 60 3.28 1.21 8.81
CA PRO A 60 2.75 1.84 10.01
C PRO A 60 3.40 1.31 11.30
N PHE A 61 3.56 -0.01 11.42
CA PHE A 61 4.25 -0.62 12.57
C PHE A 61 5.71 -0.17 12.66
N ALA A 62 6.45 -0.19 11.54
CA ALA A 62 7.84 0.25 11.49
C ALA A 62 8.01 1.72 11.91
N SER A 63 7.09 2.59 11.49
CA SER A 63 7.08 4.01 11.86
C SER A 63 6.78 4.21 13.35
N ALA A 64 5.82 3.48 13.92
CA ALA A 64 5.56 3.52 15.35
C ALA A 64 6.78 3.02 16.15
N TRP A 65 7.35 1.90 15.71
CA TRP A 65 8.52 1.29 16.35
C TRP A 65 9.74 2.20 16.31
N SER A 66 10.02 2.86 15.17
CA SER A 66 11.17 3.75 15.03
C SER A 66 11.12 4.93 16.00
N ARG A 67 9.92 5.43 16.31
CA ARG A 67 9.72 6.53 17.28
C ARG A 67 9.94 6.06 18.71
N ILE A 68 9.35 4.92 19.10
CA ILE A 68 9.50 4.35 20.44
C ILE A 68 10.95 3.96 20.73
N SER A 69 11.65 3.46 19.71
CA SER A 69 13.05 3.04 19.83
C SER A 69 14.07 4.15 19.55
N CYS A 70 13.63 5.40 19.35
CA CYS A 70 14.49 6.55 19.01
C CYS A 70 15.47 6.24 17.85
N ALA A 71 14.97 5.58 16.81
CA ALA A 71 15.76 5.09 15.67
C ALA A 71 15.50 5.94 14.40
N PRO A 72 16.10 7.13 14.26
CA PRO A 72 15.79 8.06 13.16
C PRO A 72 16.10 7.51 11.78
N LYS A 73 17.13 6.66 11.64
CA LYS A 73 17.45 5.98 10.38
C LYS A 73 16.32 5.06 9.92
N LEU A 74 15.68 4.35 10.86
CA LEU A 74 14.55 3.48 10.56
C LEU A 74 13.32 4.31 10.19
N GLU A 75 13.07 5.42 10.88
CA GLU A 75 11.95 6.31 10.58
C GLU A 75 12.09 6.89 9.16
N TYR A 76 13.26 7.46 8.84
CA TYR A 76 13.56 8.00 7.53
C TYR A 76 13.37 6.95 6.42
N LYS A 77 13.92 5.75 6.61
CA LYS A 77 13.83 4.68 5.61
C LYS A 77 12.40 4.17 5.44
N THR A 78 11.64 4.06 6.53
CA THR A 78 10.22 3.70 6.49
C THR A 78 9.41 4.72 5.69
N ALA A 79 9.62 6.02 5.95
CA ALA A 79 8.96 7.09 5.21
C ALA A 79 9.33 7.06 3.72
N LYS A 80 10.60 6.87 3.39
CA LYS A 80 11.07 6.72 2.01
C LYS A 80 10.39 5.56 1.29
N ILE A 81 10.31 4.38 1.91
CA ILE A 81 9.62 3.22 1.32
C ILE A 81 8.15 3.55 1.09
N TYR A 82 7.47 4.13 2.07
CA TYR A 82 6.05 4.47 1.96
C TYR A 82 5.74 5.44 0.80
N LEU A 83 6.60 6.45 0.61
CA LEU A 83 6.44 7.43 -0.46
C LEU A 83 6.60 6.81 -1.87
N HIS A 84 7.44 5.78 -2.01
CA HIS A 84 7.74 5.14 -3.31
C HIS A 84 7.00 3.83 -3.55
N LEU A 85 6.37 3.24 -2.53
CA LEU A 85 5.60 2.00 -2.66
C LEU A 85 4.49 2.20 -3.70
N PRO A 86 4.46 1.41 -4.79
CA PRO A 86 3.40 1.47 -5.78
C PRO A 86 2.03 1.24 -5.14
N LYS A 87 1.01 1.87 -5.70
CA LYS A 87 -0.34 1.69 -5.18
C LYS A 87 -0.81 0.23 -5.40
N PRO A 88 -1.47 -0.39 -4.41
CA PRO A 88 -2.19 -1.64 -4.63
C PRO A 88 -3.42 -1.45 -5.54
N ALA A 89 -4.20 -2.51 -5.71
CA ALA A 89 -5.45 -2.45 -6.48
C ALA A 89 -6.38 -1.36 -5.95
N ASP A 90 -7.11 -0.71 -6.86
CA ASP A 90 -8.10 0.30 -6.47
C ASP A 90 -9.34 -0.38 -5.88
N ASN A 91 -9.89 0.22 -4.82
CA ASN A 91 -11.22 -0.11 -4.33
C ASN A 91 -12.26 0.89 -4.87
N GLU A 92 -13.53 0.65 -4.60
CA GLU A 92 -14.62 1.53 -5.05
C GLU A 92 -14.42 2.97 -4.58
N LEU A 93 -13.98 3.15 -3.34
CA LEU A 93 -13.81 4.46 -2.76
C LEU A 93 -12.65 5.24 -3.40
N THR A 94 -11.53 4.58 -3.70
CA THR A 94 -10.40 5.24 -4.36
C THR A 94 -10.72 5.55 -5.81
N ARG A 95 -11.52 4.72 -6.50
CA ARG A 95 -12.06 5.05 -7.83
C ARG A 95 -12.98 6.26 -7.78
N TYR A 96 -13.94 6.26 -6.85
CA TYR A 96 -14.86 7.37 -6.62
C TYR A 96 -14.11 8.68 -6.35
N MET A 97 -13.13 8.66 -5.43
CA MET A 97 -12.37 9.87 -5.08
C MET A 97 -11.52 10.39 -6.22
N ARG A 98 -10.94 9.54 -7.08
CA ARG A 98 -10.23 9.99 -8.28
C ARG A 98 -11.18 10.69 -9.25
N GLN A 99 -12.38 10.16 -9.45
CA GLN A 99 -13.40 10.78 -10.30
C GLN A 99 -13.88 12.11 -9.71
N GLN A 100 -14.22 12.12 -8.41
CA GLN A 100 -14.69 13.30 -7.68
C GLN A 100 -13.70 14.47 -7.75
N LEU A 101 -12.39 14.16 -7.67
CA LEU A 101 -11.32 15.15 -7.68
C LEU A 101 -10.71 15.38 -9.07
N LEU A 102 -11.32 14.82 -10.12
CA LEU A 102 -10.86 14.95 -11.51
C LEU A 102 -9.36 14.60 -11.68
N ILE A 103 -8.89 13.60 -10.93
CA ILE A 103 -7.48 13.19 -10.92
C ILE A 103 -7.17 12.44 -12.21
N THR A 104 -6.28 13.01 -13.03
CA THR A 104 -5.83 12.43 -14.30
C THR A 104 -5.27 11.02 -14.10
N PRO A 105 -5.63 10.05 -14.96
CA PRO A 105 -5.01 8.73 -14.95
C PRO A 105 -3.48 8.83 -14.93
N GLY A 106 -2.84 8.07 -14.04
CA GLY A 106 -1.39 8.04 -13.92
C GLY A 106 -0.75 9.05 -12.97
N THR A 107 -1.50 9.94 -12.32
CA THR A 107 -0.97 10.82 -11.25
C THR A 107 -0.95 10.15 -9.88
N CYS A 108 -2.05 9.48 -9.51
CA CYS A 108 -2.11 8.64 -8.30
C CYS A 108 -1.40 7.29 -8.56
N ARG A 109 -0.09 7.22 -8.28
CA ARG A 109 0.75 6.02 -8.56
C ARG A 109 1.24 5.25 -7.34
N THR A 110 1.15 5.84 -6.15
CA THR A 110 1.77 5.29 -4.94
C THR A 110 0.72 4.99 -3.88
N ALA A 111 1.04 4.08 -2.96
CA ALA A 111 0.20 3.77 -1.81
C ALA A 111 -0.09 5.03 -0.98
N CYS A 112 0.90 5.93 -0.86
CA CYS A 112 0.74 7.22 -0.21
C CYS A 112 -0.37 8.08 -0.85
N HIS A 113 -0.40 8.20 -2.17
CA HIS A 113 -1.48 8.92 -2.87
C HIS A 113 -2.84 8.28 -2.61
N GLN A 114 -2.92 6.95 -2.68
CA GLN A 114 -4.17 6.21 -2.43
C GLN A 114 -4.69 6.45 -0.99
N GLN A 115 -3.79 6.43 0.00
CA GLN A 115 -4.13 6.76 1.39
C GLN A 115 -4.54 8.22 1.56
N GLY A 116 -3.93 9.15 0.82
CA GLY A 116 -4.35 10.55 0.77
C GLY A 116 -5.81 10.70 0.33
N LEU A 117 -6.23 9.99 -0.71
CA LEU A 117 -7.63 9.99 -1.17
C LEU A 117 -8.58 9.47 -0.10
N LEU A 118 -8.21 8.37 0.57
CA LEU A 118 -8.99 7.80 1.66
C LEU A 118 -9.09 8.75 2.85
N HIS A 119 -7.99 9.44 3.18
CA HIS A 119 -7.94 10.43 4.26
C HIS A 119 -8.87 11.60 3.96
N ILE A 120 -8.76 12.20 2.77
CA ILE A 120 -9.61 13.31 2.33
C ILE A 120 -11.09 12.91 2.42
N PHE A 121 -11.45 11.73 1.92
CA PHE A 121 -12.82 11.26 1.98
C PHE A 121 -13.32 11.13 3.42
N LYS A 122 -12.56 10.42 4.26
CA LYS A 122 -12.95 10.12 5.64
C LYS A 122 -13.04 11.37 6.52
N SER A 123 -12.15 12.34 6.30
CA SER A 123 -12.05 13.55 7.11
C SER A 123 -13.03 14.64 6.64
N TYR A 124 -13.32 14.74 5.34
CA TYR A 124 -14.06 15.88 4.78
C TYR A 124 -15.22 15.47 3.88
N CYS A 125 -14.96 14.81 2.75
CA CYS A 125 -15.97 14.62 1.70
C CYS A 125 -17.18 13.79 2.19
N ARG A 126 -16.96 12.83 3.10
CA ARG A 126 -18.03 12.03 3.72
C ARG A 126 -19.07 12.91 4.44
N TYR A 127 -18.63 14.00 5.05
CA TYR A 127 -19.49 14.93 5.79
C TYR A 127 -19.87 16.18 4.99
N ARG A 128 -19.44 16.27 3.73
CA ARG A 128 -19.60 17.45 2.86
C ARG A 128 -19.00 18.73 3.47
N ASP A 129 -17.97 18.59 4.28
CA ASP A 129 -17.23 19.73 4.86
C ASP A 129 -16.26 20.30 3.82
N CYS A 130 -16.82 20.87 2.76
CA CYS A 130 -16.03 21.50 1.69
C CYS A 130 -15.37 22.79 2.18
N ALA A 131 -15.91 23.47 3.20
CA ALA A 131 -15.34 24.71 3.71
C ALA A 131 -13.96 24.49 4.36
N SER A 132 -13.77 23.35 5.02
CA SER A 132 -12.51 23.01 5.71
C SER A 132 -11.62 22.03 4.93
N CYS A 133 -12.07 21.59 3.75
CA CYS A 133 -11.35 20.59 2.97
C CYS A 133 -10.08 21.20 2.35
N PRO A 134 -8.89 20.57 2.50
CA PRO A 134 -7.63 21.16 2.02
C PRO A 134 -7.52 21.26 0.49
N ILE A 135 -8.46 20.66 -0.26
CA ILE A 135 -8.46 20.67 -1.74
C ILE A 135 -9.54 21.58 -2.33
N SER A 136 -10.41 22.18 -1.52
CA SER A 136 -11.47 23.10 -1.98
C SER A 136 -11.00 24.55 -2.09
N ALA A 137 -9.88 24.90 -1.46
CA ALA A 137 -9.32 26.25 -1.43
C ALA A 137 -8.47 26.60 -2.67
N ASN A 138 -8.63 25.87 -3.78
CA ASN A 138 -8.00 26.16 -5.07
C ASN A 138 -9.00 26.79 -6.04
#